data_AF-F7Y5Q8-F1
#
_entry.id   AF-F7Y5Q8-F1
#
_cell.length_a   1.000
_cell.length_b   1.000
_cell.length_c   1.000
_cell.angle_alpha   90.00
_cell.angle_beta   90.00
_cell.angle_gamma   90.00
#
_symmetry.space_group_name_H-M   'P 1'
#
loop_
_entity.id
_entity.type
_entity.pdbx_description
1 polymer ?
#
loop_
_entity_poly.entity_id
_entity_poly.type
_entity_poly.pdbx_seq_one_letter_code
_entity_poly.pdbx_strand_id
1 'polypeptide(L)'
;MRYVVASLFGALLLFGFIALAGAGHGWIAGAFSCLPLAAVSFAAWLNALRTVPSLNVANGLLVTPCVVLVGTAYGTLSEGTGYFLGYWRLQGPLTGSIIALIYFNWIFAYGFSWWRRRASSSIGT
;
A
#
# COMPACT_ATOMS: atom_id res chain seq x y z
N MET A 1 3.89 20.65 -3.41
CA MET A 1 4.14 19.39 -4.15
C MET A 1 4.02 18.12 -3.29
N ARG A 2 4.63 18.02 -2.09
CA ARG A 2 4.59 16.78 -1.27
C ARG A 2 3.20 16.19 -1.01
N TYR A 3 2.21 17.05 -0.70
CA TYR A 3 0.84 16.62 -0.44
C TYR A 3 0.14 16.09 -1.70
N VAL A 4 0.46 16.66 -2.86
CA VAL A 4 -0.09 16.22 -4.16
C VAL A 4 0.42 14.82 -4.46
N VAL A 5 1.74 14.60 -4.35
CA VAL A 5 2.35 13.27 -4.59
C VAL A 5 1.83 12.24 -3.58
N ALA A 6 1.76 12.57 -2.30
CA ALA A 6 1.19 11.67 -1.29
C ALA A 6 -0.29 11.34 -1.57
N SER A 7 -1.08 12.33 -1.99
CA SER A 7 -2.49 12.13 -2.36
C SER A 7 -2.64 11.24 -3.58
N LEU A 8 -1.74 11.33 -4.57
CA LEU A 8 -1.75 10.46 -5.75
C LEU A 8 -1.57 8.99 -5.34
N PHE A 9 -0.59 8.68 -4.48
CA PHE A 9 -0.36 7.31 -4.03
C PHE A 9 -1.48 6.75 -3.13
N GLY A 10 -2.08 7.62 -2.30
CA GLY A 10 -3.30 7.25 -1.57
C GLY A 10 -4.49 7.00 -2.50
N ALA A 11 -4.70 7.87 -3.49
CA ALA A 11 -5.77 7.75 -4.48
C ALA A 11 -5.63 6.48 -5.35
N LEU A 12 -4.41 6.04 -5.68
CA LEU A 12 -4.19 4.77 -6.38
C LEU A 12 -4.79 3.57 -5.63
N LEU A 13 -4.71 3.55 -4.30
CA LEU A 13 -5.35 2.51 -3.50
C LEU A 13 -6.87 2.65 -3.47
N LEU A 14 -7.42 3.85 -3.52
CA LEU A 14 -8.87 4.06 -3.69
C LEU A 14 -9.35 3.60 -5.07
N PHE A 15 -8.56 3.80 -6.12
CA PHE A 15 -8.83 3.18 -7.43
C PHE A 15 -8.70 1.66 -7.37
N GLY A 16 -7.74 1.14 -6.59
CA GLY A 16 -7.64 -0.28 -6.24
C GLY A 16 -8.92 -0.81 -5.59
N PHE A 17 -9.48 -0.10 -4.61
CA PHE A 17 -10.77 -0.42 -4.00
C PHE A 17 -11.87 -0.52 -5.04
N ILE A 18 -12.02 0.48 -5.91
CA ILE A 18 -13.04 0.49 -6.97
C ILE A 18 -12.82 -0.67 -7.95
N ALA A 19 -11.58 -0.94 -8.35
CA ALA A 19 -11.26 -2.01 -9.28
C ALA A 19 -11.50 -3.42 -8.69
N LEU A 20 -11.18 -3.60 -7.40
CA LEU A 20 -11.38 -4.86 -6.68
C LEU A 20 -12.87 -5.09 -6.34
N ALA A 21 -13.58 -4.04 -5.93
CA ALA A 21 -15.00 -4.11 -5.56
C ALA A 21 -15.94 -4.10 -6.78
N GLY A 22 -15.66 -3.26 -7.78
CA GLY A 22 -16.57 -2.93 -8.88
C GLY A 22 -16.55 -3.90 -10.05
N ALA A 23 -15.56 -4.77 -10.15
CA ALA A 23 -15.42 -5.65 -11.29
C ALA A 23 -16.03 -7.05 -11.10
N GLY A 24 -16.85 -7.24 -10.04
CA GLY A 24 -17.75 -8.40 -9.92
C GLY A 24 -17.08 -9.72 -9.54
N HIS A 25 -15.82 -9.71 -9.14
CA HIS A 25 -15.01 -10.92 -8.93
C HIS A 25 -15.06 -11.48 -7.49
N GLY A 26 -15.74 -10.79 -6.57
CA GLY A 26 -16.06 -11.32 -5.24
C GLY A 26 -14.95 -11.27 -4.18
N TRP A 27 -13.75 -10.73 -4.44
CA TRP A 27 -12.72 -10.58 -3.41
C TRP A 27 -12.93 -9.32 -2.56
N ILE A 28 -13.90 -9.40 -1.65
CA ILE A 28 -14.40 -8.28 -0.85
C ILE A 28 -13.36 -7.87 0.19
N ALA A 29 -12.74 -8.84 0.86
CA ALA A 29 -11.70 -8.59 1.87
C ALA A 29 -10.55 -7.76 1.27
N GLY A 30 -10.07 -8.12 0.07
CA GLY A 30 -8.99 -7.42 -0.62
C GLY A 30 -9.36 -5.99 -1.00
N ALA A 31 -10.60 -5.77 -1.44
CA ALA A 31 -11.11 -4.45 -1.74
C ALA A 31 -11.15 -3.58 -0.47
N PHE A 32 -11.82 -4.04 0.59
CA PHE A 32 -12.01 -3.23 1.80
C PHE A 32 -10.71 -2.83 2.48
N SER A 33 -9.67 -3.67 2.44
CA SER A 33 -8.36 -3.30 2.98
C SER A 33 -7.63 -2.21 2.20
N CYS A 34 -8.02 -1.90 0.96
CA CYS A 34 -7.51 -0.74 0.25
C CYS A 34 -7.84 0.58 0.97
N LEU A 35 -8.94 0.66 1.74
CA LEU A 35 -9.34 1.88 2.45
C LEU A 35 -8.32 2.26 3.56
N PRO A 36 -8.03 1.40 4.56
CA PRO A 36 -6.99 1.72 5.54
C PRO A 36 -5.60 1.79 4.90
N LEU A 37 -5.30 0.99 3.87
CA LEU A 37 -4.01 1.07 3.16
C LEU A 37 -3.84 2.41 2.44
N ALA A 38 -4.91 3.03 1.92
CA ALA A 38 -4.83 4.35 1.29
C ALA A 38 -4.34 5.41 2.28
N ALA A 39 -4.86 5.40 3.51
CA ALA A 39 -4.41 6.29 4.57
C ALA A 39 -2.95 6.03 4.96
N VAL A 40 -2.56 4.75 5.09
CA VAL A 40 -1.17 4.35 5.38
C VAL A 40 -0.23 4.81 4.27
N SER A 41 -0.57 4.57 3.01
CA SER A 41 0.21 4.97 1.84
C SER A 41 0.38 6.49 1.79
N PHE A 42 -0.70 7.24 1.97
CA PHE A 42 -0.63 8.70 2.05
C PHE A 42 0.33 9.16 3.16
N ALA A 43 0.20 8.62 4.37
CA ALA A 43 1.05 8.97 5.49
C ALA A 43 2.52 8.59 5.25
N ALA A 44 2.76 7.44 4.64
CA ALA A 44 4.10 6.93 4.33
C ALA A 44 4.80 7.83 3.30
N TRP A 45 4.13 8.16 2.20
CA TRP A 45 4.65 9.09 1.20
C TRP A 45 4.81 10.51 1.74
N LEU A 46 3.87 10.97 2.57
CA LEU A 46 3.98 12.28 3.20
C LEU A 46 5.21 12.34 4.10
N ASN A 47 5.51 11.30 4.88
CA ASN A 47 6.72 11.21 5.70
C ASN A 47 7.99 11.14 4.85
N ALA A 48 7.98 10.33 3.80
CA ALA A 48 9.12 10.12 2.91
C ALA A 48 9.51 11.39 2.14
N LEU A 49 8.53 12.25 1.85
CA LEU A 49 8.71 13.53 1.15
C LEU A 49 8.93 14.72 2.10
N ARG A 50 9.04 14.51 3.42
CA ARG A 50 9.44 15.58 4.35
C ARG A 50 10.88 16.00 4.09
N THR A 51 11.22 17.23 4.46
CA THR A 51 12.59 17.74 4.43
C THR A 51 13.52 16.81 5.21
N VAL A 52 13.12 16.44 6.43
CA VAL A 52 13.78 15.42 7.25
C VAL A 52 12.79 14.27 7.52
N PRO A 53 12.96 13.10 6.90
CA PRO A 53 12.09 11.94 7.13
C PRO A 53 12.23 11.39 8.56
N SER A 54 11.11 11.03 9.20
CA SER A 54 11.11 10.40 10.53
C SER A 54 11.13 8.88 10.41
N LEU A 55 12.18 8.21 10.94
CA LEU A 55 12.25 6.75 10.99
C LEU A 55 11.26 6.15 11.98
N ASN A 56 10.96 6.83 13.09
CA ASN A 56 9.96 6.35 14.05
C ASN A 56 8.58 6.26 13.38
N VAL A 57 8.22 7.29 12.61
CA VAL A 57 6.98 7.30 11.82
C VAL A 57 7.05 6.25 10.70
N ALA A 58 8.18 6.13 9.99
CA ALA A 58 8.35 5.13 8.95
C ALA A 58 8.18 3.69 9.49
N ASN A 59 8.76 3.38 10.64
CA ASN A 59 8.66 2.08 11.29
C ASN A 59 7.23 1.79 11.76
N GLY A 60 6.54 2.77 12.36
CA GLY A 60 5.13 2.64 12.72
C GLY A 60 4.23 2.39 11.50
N LEU A 61 4.52 3.08 10.40
CA LEU A 61 3.83 2.91 9.11
C LEU A 61 4.24 1.65 8.34
N LEU A 62 5.28 0.94 8.76
CA LEU A 62 5.62 -0.39 8.26
C LEU A 62 4.77 -1.46 8.97
N VAL A 63 4.52 -1.30 10.27
CA VAL A 63 3.76 -2.27 11.09
C VAL A 63 2.26 -2.17 10.83
N THR A 64 1.72 -0.95 10.73
CA THR A 64 0.28 -0.71 10.49
C THR A 64 -0.30 -1.48 9.29
N PRO A 65 0.29 -1.41 8.08
CA PRO A 65 -0.22 -2.17 6.94
C PRO A 65 -0.07 -3.68 7.12
N CYS A 66 0.92 -4.18 7.86
CA CYS A 66 1.00 -5.61 8.18
C CYS A 66 -0.22 -6.09 8.97
N VAL A 67 -0.71 -5.30 9.92
CA VAL A 67 -1.95 -5.61 10.65
C VAL A 67 -3.14 -5.66 9.71
N VAL A 68 -3.25 -4.69 8.79
CA VAL A 68 -4.29 -4.68 7.77
C VAL A 68 -4.21 -5.92 6.89
N LEU A 69 -3.02 -6.28 6.41
CA LEU A 69 -2.80 -7.46 5.56
C LEU A 69 -3.12 -8.77 6.26
N VAL A 70 -2.83 -8.90 7.55
CA VAL A 70 -3.25 -10.07 8.35
C VAL A 70 -4.77 -10.15 8.42
N GLY A 71 -5.45 -9.03 8.65
CA GLY A 71 -6.91 -8.94 8.60
C GLY A 71 -7.46 -9.30 7.22
N THR A 72 -6.85 -8.80 6.15
CA THR A 72 -7.20 -9.16 4.76
C THR A 72 -7.03 -10.63 4.50
N ALA A 73 -5.93 -11.24 4.95
CA ALA A 73 -5.67 -12.67 4.78
C ALA A 73 -6.73 -13.51 5.49
N TYR A 74 -7.08 -13.15 6.74
CA TYR A 74 -8.14 -13.81 7.49
C TYR A 74 -9.51 -13.66 6.80
N GLY A 75 -9.86 -12.45 6.36
CA GLY A 75 -11.08 -12.19 5.59
C GLY A 75 -11.12 -13.00 4.29
N THR A 76 -10.01 -13.04 3.56
CA THR A 76 -9.88 -13.82 2.31
C THR A 76 -10.05 -15.32 2.55
N LEU A 77 -9.52 -15.86 3.65
CA LEU A 77 -9.74 -17.25 4.04
C LEU A 77 -11.20 -17.51 4.37
N SER A 78 -11.88 -16.59 5.07
CA SER A 78 -13.30 -16.71 5.41
C SER A 78 -14.24 -16.62 4.21
N GLU A 79 -13.88 -15.83 3.19
CA GLU A 79 -14.60 -15.74 1.91
C GLU A 79 -14.38 -16.99 1.03
N GLY A 80 -13.38 -17.80 1.34
CA GLY A 80 -12.90 -18.87 0.49
C GLY A 80 -11.89 -18.36 -0.54
N THR A 81 -10.74 -19.04 -0.63
CA THR A 81 -9.63 -18.64 -1.52
C THR A 81 -9.97 -18.72 -3.01
N GLY A 82 -11.10 -19.31 -3.38
CA GLY A 82 -11.58 -19.42 -4.75
C GLY A 82 -11.83 -18.06 -5.43
N TYR A 83 -12.38 -17.08 -4.71
CA TYR A 83 -12.61 -15.73 -5.25
C TYR A 83 -11.29 -15.00 -5.52
N PHE A 84 -10.33 -15.12 -4.59
CA PHE A 84 -8.98 -14.60 -4.77
C PHE A 84 -8.29 -15.23 -5.99
N LEU A 85 -8.26 -16.56 -6.08
CA LEU A 85 -7.62 -17.25 -7.20
C LEU A 85 -8.34 -17.00 -8.52
N GLY A 86 -9.66 -16.91 -8.52
CA GLY A 86 -10.47 -16.55 -9.68
C GLY A 86 -10.14 -15.15 -10.19
N TYR A 87 -10.06 -14.17 -9.28
CA TYR A 87 -9.65 -12.81 -9.61
C TYR A 87 -8.27 -12.76 -10.26
N TRP A 88 -7.27 -13.41 -9.65
CA TRP A 88 -5.91 -13.44 -10.17
C TRP A 88 -5.79 -14.13 -11.54
N ARG A 89 -6.56 -15.20 -11.77
CA ARG A 89 -6.59 -15.89 -13.07
C ARG A 89 -7.24 -15.04 -14.16
N LEU A 90 -8.30 -14.31 -13.85
CA LEU A 90 -9.03 -13.48 -14.83
C LEU A 90 -8.25 -12.24 -15.25
N GLN A 91 -7.56 -11.59 -14.31
CA GLN A 91 -6.85 -10.33 -14.59
C GLN A 91 -5.50 -10.55 -15.30
N GLY A 92 -4.92 -11.75 -15.16
CA GLY A 92 -3.63 -12.09 -15.76
C GLY A 92 -2.43 -11.49 -15.01
N PRO A 93 -1.21 -11.94 -15.33
CA PRO A 93 -0.01 -11.63 -14.57
C PRO A 93 0.39 -10.15 -14.61
N LEU A 94 0.17 -9.46 -15.73
CA LEU A 94 0.50 -8.03 -15.88
C LEU A 94 -0.37 -7.16 -14.97
N THR A 95 -1.69 -7.31 -15.07
CA THR A 95 -2.65 -6.56 -14.24
C THR A 95 -2.47 -6.89 -12.76
N GLY A 96 -2.25 -8.17 -12.44
CA GLY A 96 -1.93 -8.61 -11.08
C GLY A 96 -0.67 -7.94 -10.51
N SER A 97 0.37 -7.77 -11.33
CA SER A 97 1.60 -7.07 -10.93
C SER A 97 1.36 -5.58 -10.68
N ILE A 98 0.54 -4.92 -11.50
CA ILE A 98 0.15 -3.51 -11.30
C ILE A 98 -0.64 -3.36 -10.00
N ILE A 99 -1.60 -4.24 -9.75
CA ILE A 99 -2.40 -4.24 -8.51
C ILE A 99 -1.49 -4.45 -7.30
N ALA A 100 -0.57 -5.42 -7.35
CA ALA A 100 0.40 -5.63 -6.28
C ALA A 100 1.27 -4.38 -6.04
N LEU A 101 1.76 -3.72 -7.10
CA LEU A 101 2.52 -2.48 -6.98
C LEU A 101 1.71 -1.36 -6.32
N ILE A 102 0.43 -1.23 -6.67
CA ILE A 102 -0.49 -0.29 -6.02
C ILE A 102 -0.68 -0.66 -4.55
N TYR A 103 -0.89 -1.95 -4.25
CA TYR A 103 -1.15 -2.48 -2.91
C TYR A 103 0.03 -2.28 -1.95
N PHE A 104 1.24 -2.49 -2.46
CA PHE A 104 2.48 -2.46 -1.69
C PHE A 104 3.28 -1.17 -1.89
N ASN A 105 2.69 -0.13 -2.47
CA ASN A 105 3.39 1.12 -2.76
C ASN A 105 4.04 1.77 -1.51
N TRP A 106 3.48 1.52 -0.33
CA TRP A 106 3.96 2.03 0.95
C TRP A 106 5.35 1.49 1.33
N ILE A 107 5.71 0.29 0.84
CA ILE A 107 7.06 -0.30 1.02
C ILE A 107 8.11 0.59 0.34
N PHE A 108 7.80 1.10 -0.85
CA PHE A 108 8.70 2.02 -1.55
C PHE A 108 8.87 3.34 -0.80
N ALA A 109 7.78 3.88 -0.24
CA ALA A 109 7.86 5.09 0.59
C ALA A 109 8.71 4.87 1.86
N TYR A 110 8.60 3.69 2.48
CA TYR A 110 9.44 3.30 3.61
C TYR A 110 10.91 3.22 3.22
N GLY A 111 11.23 2.48 2.15
CA GLY A 111 12.60 2.34 1.64
C GLY A 111 13.21 3.69 1.27
N PHE A 112 12.43 4.56 0.64
CA PHE A 112 12.85 5.93 0.30
C PHE A 112 13.14 6.78 1.54
N SER A 113 12.30 6.68 2.58
CA SER A 113 12.52 7.38 3.86
C SER A 113 13.84 6.97 4.50
N TRP A 114 14.12 5.66 4.53
CA TRP A 114 15.35 5.09 5.07
C TRP A 114 16.59 5.50 4.26
N TRP A 115 16.51 5.41 2.94
CA TRP A 115 17.61 5.80 2.05
C TRP A 115 17.98 7.28 2.22
N ARG A 116 16.98 8.18 2.23
CA ARG A 116 17.22 9.61 2.44
C ARG A 116 17.83 9.92 3.80
N ARG A 117 17.41 9.21 4.86
CA ARG A 117 17.97 9.39 6.19
C ARG A 117 19.45 8.98 6.25
N ARG A 118 19.84 7.90 5.58
CA ARG A 118 21.25 7.46 5.47
C ARG A 118 22.12 8.49 4.75
N ALA A 119 21.62 9.08 3.67
CA ALA A 119 22.34 10.14 2.95
C ALA A 119 22.56 11.40 3.81
N SER A 120 21.58 11.77 4.65
CA SER A 120 21.75 12.90 5.57
C SER A 120 22.79 12.65 6.67
N SER A 121 22.96 11.40 7.13
CA SER A 121 23.98 11.06 8.12
C SER A 121 25.41 11.04 7.56
N SER A 122 25.61 10.84 6.25
CA SER A 122 26.95 10.82 5.64
C SER A 122 27.49 12.20 5.26
N ILE A 123 26.65 13.23 5.21
CA ILE A 123 27.04 14.62 4.88
C ILE A 123 27.42 15.40 6.15
N GLY A 124 27.06 14.88 7.33
CA GLY A 124 27.33 15.51 8.64
C GLY A 124 28.62 15.07 9.32
N THR A 125 29.51 14.36 8.63
CA THR A 125 30.86 13.96 9.08
C THR A 125 31.90 14.52 8.13
#